data_AF-A0A956R504-F1
#
_entry.id   AF-A0A956R504-F1
#
_cell.length_a   1.000
_cell.length_b   1.000
_cell.length_c   1.000
_cell.angle_alpha   90.00
_cell.angle_beta   90.00
_cell.angle_gamma   90.00
#
_symmetry.space_group_name_H-M   'P 1'
#
loop_
_entity.id
_entity.type
_entity.pdbx_description
1 polymer ?
#
loop_
_entity_poly.entity_id
_entity_poly.type
_entity_poly.pdbx_seq_one_letter_code
_entity_poly.pdbx_strand_id
1 'polypeptide(L)'
;MSTASAAPDTDLLMVHADELEPVLDAALPSAEAEGETEGYEDPEHLWDESRGANELDAQGWGVIAPEGPEGDELLGRIGRLIAHRRAQQDDREVVIHRVPPRQTAAEAARWRKLVFEAPQLRRKDLPRYLLILGDLDQVSAELQIVMASEGYVGRLAFDRAEDYEAYVDKLLRWERSPAPIEQARAVFHTVRDRTSATTTGHRSLMEPGVALARRYQCEGDFPASALVEVDHGYTPKPGPLIEEAIKPEPGLLFTISHGAGAPRRGWSSAAQMRELQGGMSFGRSGGLLTGEALAGRAFMPGGVWFMLACFGAGTPATSKYEPWLRNLGEAGHFHGPIDSVCASLPADGRPFTAAVPKAVLASADGPLAFIGHVDLAWTYSFRELDGERPVDRPNRFLDVFSGLLRRDRVGVAFRELMRHYGAANTELTSLIESGVDDVQRRGHLWMLRNDLAGYVLLGDPAAQLPIQPPAPRRASADPFAVLGLTRPAAQDSPAQRAGDGPSVAGELAPVADPEALERAIGLYLVGELGVRKILAECALDLGRREFEELAERYVAAGRRALGLPED
;
A
#
# COMPACT_ATOMS: atom_id res chain seq x y z
N MET A 1 -24.39 46.63 6.83
CA MET A 1 -25.31 45.50 7.07
C MET A 1 -24.83 44.38 6.17
N SER A 2 -24.28 43.35 6.80
CA SER A 2 -23.61 42.21 6.16
C SER A 2 -24.67 41.28 5.56
N THR A 3 -24.63 41.05 4.26
CA THR A 3 -25.37 39.96 3.61
C THR A 3 -24.66 38.66 3.97
N ALA A 4 -25.21 37.93 4.94
CA ALA A 4 -24.81 36.56 5.22
C ALA A 4 -25.16 35.70 4.00
N SER A 5 -24.16 35.06 3.40
CA SER A 5 -24.39 34.01 2.40
C SER A 5 -25.09 32.84 3.10
N ALA A 6 -26.24 32.40 2.58
CA ALA A 6 -26.95 31.25 3.11
C ALA A 6 -26.20 29.99 2.68
N ALA A 7 -25.90 29.12 3.64
CA ALA A 7 -25.14 27.91 3.41
C ALA A 7 -25.97 26.90 2.58
N PRO A 8 -25.34 26.08 1.72
CA PRO A 8 -26.05 25.12 0.89
C PRO A 8 -26.71 24.04 1.75
N ASP A 9 -27.86 23.61 1.30
CA ASP A 9 -28.75 22.64 1.92
C ASP A 9 -28.26 21.19 1.63
N THR A 10 -28.17 20.30 2.64
CA THR A 10 -27.82 18.86 2.46
C THR A 10 -29.07 17.98 2.40
N ASP A 11 -29.29 17.33 1.26
CA ASP A 11 -30.43 16.42 1.07
C ASP A 11 -30.14 14.95 1.43
N LEU A 12 -31.17 14.23 1.91
CA LEU A 12 -31.14 12.78 2.07
C LEU A 12 -31.83 12.10 0.88
N LEU A 13 -31.10 11.28 0.13
CA LEU A 13 -31.60 10.55 -1.04
C LEU A 13 -32.33 9.26 -0.62
N MET A 14 -33.39 9.37 0.17
CA MET A 14 -34.19 8.25 0.65
C MET A 14 -35.67 8.55 0.50
N VAL A 15 -36.45 7.59 0.01
CA VAL A 15 -37.91 7.64 0.00
C VAL A 15 -38.50 6.56 0.90
N HIS A 16 -39.69 6.81 1.44
CA HIS A 16 -40.51 5.78 2.04
C HIS A 16 -40.85 4.72 0.97
N ALA A 17 -40.60 3.44 1.23
CA ALA A 17 -40.73 2.40 0.19
C ALA A 17 -42.19 2.14 -0.22
N ASP A 18 -43.13 2.43 0.67
CA ASP A 18 -44.57 2.30 0.53
C ASP A 18 -45.21 3.54 -0.10
N GLU A 19 -44.76 4.73 0.29
CA GLU A 19 -45.35 6.01 -0.16
C GLU A 19 -44.57 6.65 -1.32
N LEU A 20 -43.33 6.24 -1.55
CA LEU A 20 -42.37 6.80 -2.50
C LEU A 20 -42.11 8.31 -2.31
N GLU A 21 -42.44 8.84 -1.15
CA GLU A 21 -42.17 10.23 -0.75
C GLU A 21 -40.80 10.35 -0.08
N PRO A 22 -40.07 11.47 -0.27
CA PRO A 22 -38.80 11.71 0.40
C PRO A 22 -38.93 11.59 1.93
N VAL A 23 -37.96 10.94 2.57
CA VAL A 23 -37.96 10.78 4.05
C VAL A 23 -37.66 12.10 4.76
N LEU A 24 -36.99 13.03 4.09
CA LEU A 24 -36.81 14.40 4.57
C LEU A 24 -37.50 15.36 3.60
N ASP A 25 -38.46 16.12 4.11
CA ASP A 25 -39.21 17.15 3.36
C ASP A 25 -38.38 18.40 3.06
N ALA A 26 -37.28 18.58 3.79
CA ALA A 26 -36.35 19.69 3.64
C ALA A 26 -34.92 19.22 3.88
N ALA A 27 -34.01 19.79 3.10
CA ALA A 27 -32.60 19.62 3.29
C ALA A 27 -32.16 20.02 4.71
N LEU A 28 -31.18 19.30 5.25
CA LEU A 28 -30.53 19.63 6.49
C LEU A 28 -29.58 20.81 6.27
N PRO A 29 -29.55 21.81 7.17
CA PRO A 29 -28.64 22.95 7.02
C PRO A 29 -27.19 22.46 7.04
N SER A 30 -26.49 22.59 5.92
CA SER A 30 -25.07 22.21 5.82
C SER A 30 -24.22 23.47 5.94
N ALA A 31 -23.13 23.42 6.71
CA ALA A 31 -22.16 24.49 6.72
C ALA A 31 -21.19 24.31 5.54
N GLU A 32 -21.34 25.19 4.55
CA GLU A 32 -20.41 25.64 3.49
C GLU A 32 -19.68 24.59 2.63
N ALA A 33 -20.14 24.43 1.38
CA ALA A 33 -19.32 24.07 0.22
C ALA A 33 -19.99 24.53 -1.10
N GLU A 34 -19.38 25.49 -1.81
CA GLU A 34 -19.82 25.91 -3.16
C GLU A 34 -18.94 25.26 -4.24
N GLY A 35 -19.56 24.82 -5.34
CA GLY A 35 -18.86 24.39 -6.55
C GLY A 35 -19.82 24.20 -7.72
N GLU A 36 -19.81 25.13 -8.67
CA GLU A 36 -20.55 25.07 -9.94
C GLU A 36 -19.87 24.12 -10.94
N THR A 37 -20.66 23.38 -11.71
CA THR A 37 -20.20 22.50 -12.79
C THR A 37 -20.68 23.01 -14.15
N GLU A 38 -19.74 23.30 -15.06
CA GLU A 38 -20.02 23.43 -16.49
C GLU A 38 -19.66 22.13 -17.23
N GLY A 39 -20.49 21.79 -18.21
CA GLY A 39 -20.42 20.54 -18.97
C GLY A 39 -19.21 20.47 -19.92
N TYR A 40 -18.70 19.25 -20.10
CA TYR A 40 -17.60 18.95 -21.01
C TYR A 40 -17.88 17.72 -21.87
N GLU A 41 -17.41 17.80 -23.12
CA GLU A 41 -17.39 16.72 -24.10
C GLU A 41 -16.43 15.58 -23.71
N ASP A 42 -16.63 14.41 -24.32
CA ASP A 42 -16.13 13.12 -23.83
C ASP A 42 -14.82 12.65 -24.53
N PRO A 43 -13.66 12.78 -23.85
CA PRO A 43 -12.50 11.93 -24.19
C PRO A 43 -12.45 10.58 -23.46
N GLU A 44 -12.02 9.56 -24.19
CA GLU A 44 -11.80 8.18 -23.76
C GLU A 44 -10.57 8.03 -22.82
N HIS A 45 -10.83 7.71 -21.55
CA HIS A 45 -9.97 7.00 -20.57
C HIS A 45 -8.91 7.71 -19.66
N LEU A 46 -8.87 7.17 -18.41
CA LEU A 46 -7.76 7.00 -17.42
C LEU A 46 -7.92 7.49 -15.96
N TRP A 47 -8.90 6.92 -15.27
CA TRP A 47 -8.91 6.58 -13.84
C TRP A 47 -9.80 5.37 -13.82
N ASP A 48 -9.15 4.23 -14.01
CA ASP A 48 -9.88 3.01 -14.23
C ASP A 48 -9.43 2.01 -13.17
N GLU A 49 -10.23 1.93 -12.10
CA GLU A 49 -10.07 0.92 -11.06
C GLU A 49 -10.26 -0.50 -11.61
N SER A 50 -10.82 -0.65 -12.82
CA SER A 50 -10.91 -1.93 -13.53
C SER A 50 -9.63 -2.32 -14.28
N ARG A 51 -8.70 -1.37 -14.51
CA ARG A 51 -7.41 -1.64 -15.20
C ARG A 51 -6.32 -2.03 -14.22
N GLY A 52 -5.31 -2.74 -14.74
CA GLY A 52 -4.20 -3.25 -13.95
C GLY A 52 -3.46 -2.15 -13.20
N ALA A 53 -3.28 -2.34 -11.89
CA ALA A 53 -2.59 -1.39 -11.01
C ALA A 53 -1.16 -1.02 -11.46
N ASN A 54 -0.50 -1.88 -12.25
CA ASN A 54 0.87 -1.71 -12.75
C ASN A 54 0.98 -1.06 -14.15
N GLU A 55 -0.14 -0.90 -14.85
CA GLU A 55 -0.21 -0.29 -16.19
C GLU A 55 0.01 1.22 -16.07
N LEU A 56 1.24 1.69 -16.27
CA LEU A 56 1.59 3.10 -16.09
C LEU A 56 0.88 4.01 -17.08
N ASP A 57 0.79 3.55 -18.32
CA ASP A 57 0.01 4.17 -19.38
C ASP A 57 -1.43 4.37 -18.96
N ALA A 58 -2.06 3.36 -18.35
CA ALA A 58 -3.46 3.41 -17.91
C ALA A 58 -3.69 4.20 -16.60
N GLN A 59 -2.71 4.21 -15.70
CA GLN A 59 -2.88 4.83 -14.38
C GLN A 59 -2.34 6.26 -14.32
N GLY A 60 -1.49 6.67 -15.28
CA GLY A 60 -0.90 8.01 -15.36
C GLY A 60 0.15 8.32 -14.30
N TRP A 61 1.11 9.16 -14.66
CA TRP A 61 2.18 9.64 -13.79
C TRP A 61 2.19 11.16 -13.72
N GLY A 62 2.33 11.68 -12.50
CA GLY A 62 2.28 13.11 -12.17
C GLY A 62 3.30 13.51 -11.12
N VAL A 63 3.50 14.81 -10.98
CA VAL A 63 4.46 15.40 -10.05
C VAL A 63 3.75 16.37 -9.11
N ILE A 64 4.09 16.32 -7.83
CA ILE A 64 3.73 17.35 -6.85
C ILE A 64 5.03 18.09 -6.48
N ALA A 65 5.09 19.38 -6.80
CA ALA A 65 6.26 20.21 -6.55
C ALA A 65 5.92 21.39 -5.61
N PRO A 66 6.90 21.90 -4.82
CA PRO A 66 6.70 23.12 -4.04
C PRO A 66 6.30 24.30 -4.92
N GLU A 67 5.53 25.24 -4.38
CA GLU A 67 5.30 26.52 -5.04
C GLU A 67 6.58 27.38 -5.10
N GLY A 68 6.68 28.23 -6.13
CA GLY A 68 7.75 29.20 -6.28
C GLY A 68 9.04 28.67 -6.94
N PRO A 69 10.11 29.51 -6.96
CA PRO A 69 11.31 29.26 -7.75
C PRO A 69 12.05 27.96 -7.41
N GLU A 70 11.99 27.55 -6.13
CA GLU A 70 12.62 26.32 -5.68
C GLU A 70 11.96 25.09 -6.33
N GLY A 71 10.64 25.05 -6.40
CA GLY A 71 9.94 23.99 -7.11
C GLY A 71 10.21 24.00 -8.61
N ASP A 72 10.41 25.17 -9.23
CA ASP A 72 10.77 25.27 -10.65
C ASP A 72 12.17 24.70 -10.91
N GLU A 73 13.12 24.97 -10.02
CA GLU A 73 14.44 24.36 -10.08
C GLU A 73 14.34 22.83 -9.99
N LEU A 74 13.61 22.30 -8.99
CA LEU A 74 13.46 20.84 -8.80
C LEU A 74 12.82 20.16 -10.02
N LEU A 75 11.79 20.77 -10.62
CA LEU A 75 11.19 20.29 -11.87
C LEU A 75 12.20 20.27 -13.02
N GLY A 76 13.03 21.30 -13.13
CA GLY A 76 14.13 21.35 -14.09
C GLY A 76 15.12 20.19 -13.92
N ARG A 77 15.52 19.88 -12.68
CA ARG A 77 16.45 18.79 -12.36
C ARG A 77 15.92 17.42 -12.77
N ILE A 78 14.61 17.19 -12.62
CA ILE A 78 13.98 15.92 -13.00
C ILE A 78 13.37 15.93 -14.41
N GLY A 79 13.63 16.96 -15.23
CA GLY A 79 13.01 17.09 -16.56
C GLY A 79 13.22 15.88 -17.47
N ARG A 80 14.36 15.19 -17.35
CA ARG A 80 14.62 13.93 -18.07
C ARG A 80 13.73 12.78 -17.62
N LEU A 81 13.37 12.71 -16.33
CA LEU A 81 12.40 11.74 -15.82
C LEU A 81 10.99 12.08 -16.30
N ILE A 82 10.60 13.36 -16.26
CA ILE A 82 9.30 13.82 -16.76
C ILE A 82 9.13 13.42 -18.24
N ALA A 83 10.13 13.70 -19.07
CA ALA A 83 10.12 13.31 -20.49
C ALA A 83 10.06 11.79 -20.68
N HIS A 84 10.77 11.03 -19.84
CA HIS A 84 10.74 9.58 -19.90
C HIS A 84 9.37 9.00 -19.52
N ARG A 85 8.74 9.52 -18.46
CA ARG A 85 7.42 9.07 -18.00
C ARG A 85 6.33 9.46 -18.97
N ARG A 86 6.39 10.66 -19.55
CA ARG A 86 5.52 11.08 -20.68
C ARG A 86 5.52 10.05 -21.80
N ALA A 87 6.70 9.61 -22.24
CA ALA A 87 6.83 8.61 -23.31
C ALA A 87 6.27 7.22 -22.92
N GLN A 88 6.15 6.92 -21.62
CA GLN A 88 5.57 5.67 -21.12
C GLN A 88 4.05 5.74 -20.89
N GLN A 89 3.43 6.91 -21.11
CA GLN A 89 1.99 7.12 -20.97
C GLN A 89 1.39 7.70 -22.27
N ASP A 90 1.77 7.12 -23.41
CA ASP A 90 1.30 7.50 -24.74
C ASP A 90 1.49 8.99 -25.08
N ASP A 91 2.63 9.54 -24.67
CA ASP A 91 3.00 10.95 -24.84
C ASP A 91 2.04 11.97 -24.21
N ARG A 92 1.13 11.52 -23.33
CA ARG A 92 0.25 12.36 -22.53
C ARG A 92 1.07 13.27 -21.61
N GLU A 93 0.69 14.54 -21.58
CA GLU A 93 1.37 15.52 -20.72
C GLU A 93 1.33 15.08 -19.25
N VAL A 94 2.47 15.21 -18.59
CA VAL A 94 2.59 14.92 -17.16
C VAL A 94 1.90 16.05 -16.39
N VAL A 95 0.93 15.69 -15.55
CA VAL A 95 0.26 16.67 -14.70
C VAL A 95 1.21 17.07 -13.56
N ILE A 96 1.39 18.38 -13.39
CA ILE A 96 2.21 18.96 -12.33
C ILE A 96 1.31 19.76 -11.41
N HIS A 97 1.24 19.34 -10.14
CA HIS A 97 0.56 20.07 -9.09
C HIS A 97 1.56 20.86 -8.26
N ARG A 98 1.19 22.08 -7.88
CA ARG A 98 1.97 22.96 -7.01
C ARG A 98 1.32 23.00 -5.63
N VAL A 99 2.15 22.95 -4.59
CA VAL A 99 1.64 22.89 -3.22
C VAL A 99 2.35 23.89 -2.30
N PRO A 100 1.60 24.56 -1.40
CA PRO A 100 2.19 25.37 -0.35
C PRO A 100 3.01 24.53 0.65
N PRO A 101 4.05 25.11 1.27
CA PRO A 101 4.88 24.39 2.23
C PRO A 101 4.15 24.13 3.56
N ARG A 102 4.59 23.10 4.28
CA ARG A 102 4.21 22.80 5.68
C ARG A 102 2.69 22.68 5.96
N GLN A 103 1.93 22.16 5.00
CA GLN A 103 0.50 21.88 5.21
C GLN A 103 0.27 20.90 6.37
N THR A 104 -0.65 21.26 7.26
CA THR A 104 -1.23 20.33 8.24
C THR A 104 -2.06 19.24 7.54
N ALA A 105 -2.42 18.17 8.26
CA ALA A 105 -3.28 17.11 7.70
C ALA A 105 -4.64 17.63 7.21
N ALA A 106 -5.23 18.62 7.91
CA ALA A 106 -6.49 19.22 7.51
C ALA A 106 -6.33 20.08 6.24
N GLU A 107 -5.23 20.84 6.13
CA GLU A 107 -4.92 21.62 4.93
C GLU A 107 -4.62 20.74 3.73
N ALA A 108 -3.84 19.67 3.92
CA ALA A 108 -3.57 18.67 2.87
C ALA A 108 -4.84 17.99 2.37
N ALA A 109 -5.75 17.60 3.28
CA ALA A 109 -7.04 17.03 2.92
C ALA A 109 -7.93 18.02 2.15
N ARG A 110 -7.92 19.31 2.54
CA ARG A 110 -8.61 20.37 1.79
C ARG A 110 -7.98 20.61 0.42
N TRP A 111 -6.65 20.68 0.35
CA TRP A 111 -5.92 20.85 -0.90
C TRP A 111 -6.21 19.72 -1.88
N ARG A 112 -6.23 18.46 -1.40
CA ARG A 112 -6.61 17.32 -2.23
C ARG A 112 -7.98 17.54 -2.86
N LYS A 113 -9.00 17.89 -2.08
CA LYS A 113 -10.37 18.12 -2.58
C LYS A 113 -10.47 19.30 -3.55
N LEU A 114 -9.81 20.42 -3.23
CA LEU A 114 -9.99 21.68 -3.96
C LEU A 114 -9.07 21.80 -5.19
N VAL A 115 -7.93 21.11 -5.20
CA VAL A 115 -6.90 21.27 -6.23
C VAL A 115 -6.67 19.97 -7.00
N PHE A 116 -6.51 18.84 -6.32
CA PHE A 116 -6.25 17.56 -6.98
C PHE A 116 -7.53 16.94 -7.54
N GLU A 117 -8.62 16.96 -6.78
CA GLU A 117 -9.94 16.40 -7.11
C GLU A 117 -10.94 17.50 -7.49
N ALA A 118 -10.45 18.64 -7.99
CA ALA A 118 -11.28 19.80 -8.26
C ALA A 118 -12.46 19.41 -9.19
N PRO A 119 -13.70 19.89 -8.97
CA PRO A 119 -14.90 19.38 -9.66
C PRO A 119 -14.85 19.40 -11.19
N GLN A 120 -14.11 20.37 -11.75
CA GLN A 120 -13.88 20.51 -13.19
C GLN A 120 -12.91 19.46 -13.76
N LEU A 121 -12.13 18.80 -12.90
CA LEU A 121 -11.23 17.72 -13.29
C LEU A 121 -12.00 16.41 -13.28
N ARG A 122 -11.95 15.70 -14.39
CA ARG A 122 -12.50 14.34 -14.42
C ARG A 122 -11.52 13.46 -13.68
N ARG A 123 -12.05 12.58 -12.83
CA ARG A 123 -11.23 11.60 -12.12
C ARG A 123 -10.30 10.86 -13.10
N LYS A 124 -10.82 10.57 -14.30
CA LYS A 124 -10.12 9.91 -15.42
C LYS A 124 -8.98 10.67 -16.08
N ASP A 125 -8.68 11.88 -15.64
CA ASP A 125 -7.54 12.65 -16.11
C ASP A 125 -6.46 12.77 -15.02
N LEU A 126 -6.71 12.23 -13.82
CA LEU A 126 -5.80 12.35 -12.68
C LEU A 126 -4.76 11.24 -12.68
N PRO A 127 -3.46 11.57 -12.56
CA PRO A 127 -2.43 10.56 -12.45
C PRO A 127 -2.49 9.87 -11.09
N ARG A 128 -2.28 8.56 -11.09
CA ARG A 128 -2.25 7.75 -9.86
C ARG A 128 -0.84 7.55 -9.33
N TYR A 129 0.17 7.53 -10.18
CA TYR A 129 1.56 7.58 -9.72
C TYR A 129 1.95 9.03 -9.48
N LEU A 130 2.26 9.38 -8.23
CA LEU A 130 2.56 10.75 -7.83
C LEU A 130 3.96 10.82 -7.23
N LEU A 131 4.86 11.54 -7.90
CA LEU A 131 6.18 11.84 -7.36
C LEU A 131 6.17 13.20 -6.68
N ILE A 132 6.41 13.23 -5.37
CA ILE A 132 6.62 14.45 -4.60
C ILE A 132 8.08 14.88 -4.73
N LEU A 133 8.32 16.17 -4.97
CA LEU A 133 9.65 16.79 -4.91
C LEU A 133 9.79 17.66 -3.67
N GLY A 134 10.98 17.66 -3.08
CA GLY A 134 11.33 18.48 -1.93
C GLY A 134 11.21 17.75 -0.60
N ASP A 135 11.90 18.33 0.38
CA ASP A 135 11.96 17.85 1.75
C ASP A 135 10.62 18.05 2.49
N LEU A 136 10.48 17.48 3.69
CA LEU A 136 9.26 17.48 4.50
C LEU A 136 8.81 18.90 4.88
N ASP A 137 9.70 19.89 4.89
CA ASP A 137 9.33 21.27 5.17
C ASP A 137 8.88 22.04 3.93
N GLN A 138 9.21 21.56 2.73
CA GLN A 138 8.80 22.12 1.44
C GLN A 138 7.48 21.51 0.97
N VAL A 139 7.31 20.20 1.15
CA VAL A 139 6.04 19.48 0.94
C VAL A 139 5.80 18.57 2.15
N SER A 140 4.71 18.75 2.87
CA SER A 140 4.52 18.10 4.17
C SER A 140 4.40 16.56 4.07
N ALA A 141 4.77 15.87 5.15
CA ALA A 141 4.57 14.42 5.26
C ALA A 141 3.07 14.09 5.29
N GLU A 142 2.26 14.98 5.85
CA GLU A 142 0.81 14.91 5.91
C GLU A 142 0.19 14.86 4.52
N LEU A 143 0.67 15.68 3.57
CA LEU A 143 0.23 15.61 2.19
C LEU A 143 0.56 14.24 1.57
N GLN A 144 1.76 13.72 1.79
CA GLN A 144 2.15 12.41 1.27
C GLN A 144 1.21 11.30 1.78
N ILE A 145 0.84 11.32 3.07
CA ILE A 145 -0.11 10.36 3.67
C ILE A 145 -1.51 10.53 3.06
N VAL A 146 -2.00 11.76 2.93
CA VAL A 146 -3.31 12.04 2.32
C VAL A 146 -3.35 11.53 0.89
N MET A 147 -2.33 11.83 0.08
CA MET A 147 -2.28 11.40 -1.32
C MET A 147 -2.09 9.88 -1.46
N ALA A 148 -1.46 9.22 -0.50
CA ALA A 148 -1.27 7.77 -0.48
C ALA A 148 -2.59 6.99 -0.27
N SER A 149 -3.68 7.67 0.13
CA SER A 149 -5.02 7.08 0.14
C SER A 149 -5.66 6.99 -1.25
N GLU A 150 -5.25 7.85 -2.19
CA GLU A 150 -5.80 7.90 -3.56
C GLU A 150 -4.92 7.14 -4.57
N GLY A 151 -3.60 7.26 -4.42
CA GLY A 151 -2.64 6.79 -5.42
C GLY A 151 -1.35 6.20 -4.87
N TYR A 152 -0.40 6.00 -5.78
CA TYR A 152 0.92 5.46 -5.54
C TYR A 152 1.92 6.60 -5.39
N VAL A 153 2.24 6.94 -4.14
CA VAL A 153 3.00 8.17 -3.85
C VAL A 153 4.43 7.85 -3.44
N GLY A 154 5.39 8.42 -4.16
CA GLY A 154 6.80 8.42 -3.78
C GLY A 154 7.33 9.84 -3.61
N ARG A 155 8.54 10.00 -3.06
CA ARG A 155 9.17 11.30 -2.81
C ARG A 155 10.65 11.30 -3.15
N LEU A 156 11.12 12.36 -3.82
CA LEU A 156 12.54 12.71 -3.89
C LEU A 156 12.79 13.96 -3.05
N ALA A 157 13.68 13.84 -2.08
CA ALA A 157 14.02 14.89 -1.14
C ALA A 157 15.53 14.87 -0.91
N PHE A 158 16.29 15.61 -1.70
CA PHE A 158 17.75 15.73 -1.52
C PHE A 158 18.12 17.14 -1.08
N ASP A 159 19.22 17.25 -0.32
CA ASP A 159 19.75 18.56 0.11
C ASP A 159 20.47 19.30 -1.02
N ARG A 160 21.03 18.54 -1.99
CA ARG A 160 21.75 19.09 -3.14
C ARG A 160 20.91 18.89 -4.40
N ALA A 161 20.82 19.94 -5.22
CA ALA A 161 20.06 19.89 -6.46
C ALA A 161 20.61 18.83 -7.45
N GLU A 162 21.93 18.61 -7.47
CA GLU A 162 22.56 17.62 -8.36
C GLU A 162 22.19 16.17 -8.00
N ASP A 163 21.79 15.91 -6.75
CA ASP A 163 21.42 14.56 -6.32
C ASP A 163 20.09 14.12 -6.94
N TYR A 164 19.20 15.06 -7.31
CA TYR A 164 18.01 14.76 -8.11
C TYR A 164 18.39 14.24 -9.49
N GLU A 165 19.34 14.90 -10.16
CA GLU A 165 19.85 14.47 -11.47
C GLU A 165 20.55 13.11 -11.36
N ALA A 166 21.37 12.91 -10.32
CA ALA A 166 22.05 11.64 -10.07
C ALA A 166 21.08 10.47 -9.85
N TYR A 167 20.00 10.69 -9.08
CA TYR A 167 18.93 9.72 -8.92
C TYR A 167 18.26 9.39 -10.26
N VAL A 168 17.89 10.40 -11.04
CA VAL A 168 17.25 10.22 -12.35
C VAL A 168 18.16 9.46 -13.31
N ASP A 169 19.45 9.78 -13.34
CA ASP A 169 20.43 9.08 -14.18
C ASP A 169 20.57 7.61 -13.81
N LYS A 170 20.61 7.30 -12.51
CA LYS A 170 20.60 5.92 -12.02
C LYS A 170 19.32 5.19 -12.42
N LEU A 171 18.16 5.78 -12.18
CA LEU A 171 16.87 5.17 -12.47
C LEU A 171 16.75 4.84 -13.96
N LEU A 172 16.99 5.82 -14.82
CA LEU A 172 16.88 5.63 -16.27
C LEU A 172 17.94 4.67 -16.82
N ARG A 173 19.12 4.58 -16.19
CA ARG A 173 20.13 3.57 -16.56
C ARG A 173 19.62 2.15 -16.28
N TRP A 174 19.04 1.92 -15.11
CA TRP A 174 18.48 0.63 -14.75
C TRP A 174 17.25 0.25 -15.58
N GLU A 175 16.40 1.21 -15.95
CA GLU A 175 15.24 0.95 -16.82
C GLU A 175 15.64 0.62 -18.26
N ARG A 176 16.69 1.27 -18.79
CA ARG A 176 17.23 0.95 -20.13
C ARG A 176 17.97 -0.38 -20.18
N SER A 177 18.64 -0.77 -19.10
CA SER A 177 19.46 -1.98 -19.07
C SER A 177 19.29 -2.72 -17.76
N PRO A 178 18.18 -3.48 -17.61
CA PRO A 178 17.95 -4.34 -16.46
C PRO A 178 19.04 -5.40 -16.31
N ALA A 179 19.24 -5.89 -15.09
CA ALA A 179 20.15 -6.99 -14.81
C ALA A 179 19.72 -8.27 -15.55
N PRO A 180 20.68 -9.11 -16.00
CA PRO A 180 20.40 -10.36 -16.71
C PRO A 180 20.02 -11.51 -15.75
N ILE A 181 19.15 -11.23 -14.77
CA ILE A 181 18.62 -12.20 -13.81
C ILE A 181 17.09 -12.19 -13.88
N GLU A 182 16.42 -13.32 -13.68
CA GLU A 182 14.95 -13.41 -13.71
C GLU A 182 14.31 -13.22 -12.32
N GLN A 183 15.09 -13.46 -11.26
CA GLN A 183 14.62 -13.41 -9.87
C GLN A 183 15.63 -12.70 -8.97
N ALA A 184 15.15 -11.69 -8.25
CA ALA A 184 15.95 -10.96 -7.27
C ALA A 184 16.12 -11.75 -5.97
N ARG A 185 17.16 -11.43 -5.20
CA ARG A 185 17.35 -11.98 -3.85
C ARG A 185 16.57 -11.15 -2.83
N ALA A 186 16.06 -11.80 -1.79
CA ALA A 186 15.48 -11.14 -0.63
C ALA A 186 16.42 -11.31 0.57
N VAL A 187 16.93 -10.19 1.07
CA VAL A 187 17.88 -10.12 2.19
C VAL A 187 17.16 -9.60 3.42
N PHE A 188 17.32 -10.30 4.53
CA PHE A 188 16.63 -10.06 5.79
C PHE A 188 17.66 -9.85 6.90
N HIS A 189 17.54 -8.74 7.63
CA HIS A 189 18.46 -8.45 8.72
C HIS A 189 17.75 -7.83 9.92
N THR A 190 17.96 -8.39 11.10
CA THR A 190 17.59 -7.74 12.36
C THR A 190 18.86 -7.42 13.14
N VAL A 191 19.03 -6.17 13.59
CA VAL A 191 20.08 -5.82 14.54
C VAL A 191 19.70 -6.40 15.91
N ARG A 192 20.34 -7.51 16.31
CA ARG A 192 20.07 -8.15 17.61
C ARG A 192 20.89 -7.52 18.74
N ASP A 193 20.57 -6.27 19.08
CA ASP A 193 21.27 -5.48 20.12
C ASP A 193 20.85 -5.84 21.56
N ARG A 194 20.02 -6.88 21.73
CA ARG A 194 19.49 -7.41 23.00
C ARG A 194 18.51 -6.48 23.72
N THR A 195 18.02 -5.44 23.05
CA THR A 195 16.90 -4.67 23.56
C THR A 195 15.58 -5.43 23.35
N SER A 196 14.56 -5.09 24.14
CA SER A 196 13.23 -5.69 24.03
C SER A 196 12.59 -5.43 22.67
N ALA A 197 12.79 -4.24 22.10
CA ALA A 197 12.22 -3.82 20.83
C ALA A 197 12.75 -4.66 19.66
N THR A 198 14.07 -4.77 19.50
CA THR A 198 14.66 -5.57 18.41
C THR A 198 14.44 -7.06 18.60
N THR A 199 14.39 -7.55 19.85
CA THR A 199 14.01 -8.93 20.16
C THR A 199 12.57 -9.23 19.76
N THR A 200 11.65 -8.31 20.05
CA THR A 200 10.24 -8.42 19.66
C THR A 200 10.09 -8.36 18.14
N GLY A 201 10.74 -7.41 17.47
CA GLY A 201 10.75 -7.34 16.01
C GLY A 201 11.31 -8.60 15.36
N HIS A 202 12.34 -9.21 15.94
CA HIS A 202 12.88 -10.47 15.45
C HIS A 202 11.85 -11.60 15.55
N ARG A 203 11.28 -11.82 16.75
CA ARG A 203 10.39 -12.96 17.03
C ARG A 203 9.01 -12.84 16.41
N SER A 204 8.48 -11.62 16.32
CA SER A 204 7.10 -11.38 15.89
C SER A 204 6.97 -10.92 14.44
N LEU A 205 8.06 -10.53 13.79
CA LEU A 205 8.06 -10.14 12.38
C LEU A 205 9.09 -10.92 11.56
N MET A 206 10.37 -10.91 11.96
CA MET A 206 11.42 -11.48 11.13
C MET A 206 11.33 -13.01 11.01
N GLU A 207 11.35 -13.73 12.13
CA GLU A 207 11.28 -15.20 12.17
C GLU A 207 10.01 -15.74 11.46
N PRO A 208 8.79 -15.32 11.84
CA PRO A 208 7.58 -15.82 11.18
C PRO A 208 7.47 -15.31 9.73
N GLY A 209 7.94 -14.10 9.44
CA GLY A 209 7.96 -13.56 8.07
C GLY A 209 8.86 -14.35 7.14
N VAL A 210 10.08 -14.69 7.55
CA VAL A 210 10.98 -15.54 6.74
C VAL A 210 10.42 -16.95 6.58
N ALA A 211 9.79 -17.51 7.63
CA ALA A 211 9.12 -18.81 7.53
C ALA A 211 7.97 -18.79 6.51
N LEU A 212 7.15 -17.74 6.50
CA LEU A 212 6.09 -17.57 5.50
C LEU A 212 6.65 -17.30 4.11
N ALA A 213 7.70 -16.49 3.96
CA ALA A 213 8.36 -16.27 2.68
C ALA A 213 8.91 -17.57 2.08
N ARG A 214 9.48 -18.47 2.90
CA ARG A 214 9.90 -19.82 2.47
C ARG A 214 8.72 -20.63 1.96
N ARG A 215 7.59 -20.60 2.66
CA ARG A 215 6.37 -21.30 2.25
C ARG A 215 5.84 -20.75 0.91
N TYR A 216 5.69 -19.43 0.79
CA TYR A 216 5.24 -18.78 -0.45
C TYR A 216 6.22 -18.99 -1.61
N GLN A 217 7.52 -19.12 -1.34
CA GLN A 217 8.51 -19.47 -2.36
C GLN A 217 8.26 -20.89 -2.89
N CYS A 218 7.95 -21.86 -2.02
CA CYS A 218 7.57 -23.22 -2.45
C CYS A 218 6.25 -23.25 -3.23
N GLU A 219 5.30 -22.36 -2.90
CA GLU A 219 4.02 -22.22 -3.60
C GLU A 219 4.14 -21.42 -4.92
N GLY A 220 5.30 -20.79 -5.17
CA GLY A 220 5.56 -19.99 -6.37
C GLY A 220 5.04 -18.55 -6.29
N ASP A 221 4.59 -18.11 -5.12
CA ASP A 221 4.04 -16.79 -4.83
C ASP A 221 5.07 -15.80 -4.27
N PHE A 222 6.28 -16.27 -3.95
CA PHE A 222 7.40 -15.43 -3.55
C PHE A 222 8.60 -15.67 -4.48
N PRO A 223 8.70 -14.97 -5.63
CA PRO A 223 9.66 -15.28 -6.69
C PRO A 223 11.09 -14.75 -6.40
N ALA A 224 11.59 -15.00 -5.19
CA ALA A 224 12.97 -14.72 -4.85
C ALA A 224 13.90 -15.86 -5.31
N SER A 225 15.08 -15.54 -5.82
CA SER A 225 16.12 -16.53 -6.14
C SER A 225 16.78 -17.10 -4.88
N ALA A 226 16.85 -16.31 -3.81
CA ALA A 226 17.32 -16.73 -2.51
C ALA A 226 16.69 -15.90 -1.38
N LEU A 227 16.47 -16.55 -0.23
CA LEU A 227 16.13 -15.90 1.03
C LEU A 227 17.38 -15.89 1.91
N VAL A 228 17.97 -14.72 2.11
CA VAL A 228 19.24 -14.55 2.82
C VAL A 228 18.99 -13.89 4.16
N GLU A 229 19.22 -14.61 5.24
CA GLU A 229 19.21 -14.05 6.59
C GLU A 229 20.64 -13.67 6.99
N VAL A 230 20.88 -12.39 7.25
CA VAL A 230 22.21 -11.87 7.56
C VAL A 230 22.62 -12.24 8.99
N ASP A 231 23.56 -13.16 9.12
CA ASP A 231 24.17 -13.49 10.40
C ASP A 231 25.29 -12.50 10.78
N HIS A 232 25.19 -11.95 11.97
CA HIS A 232 26.16 -11.01 12.55
C HIS A 232 26.82 -11.56 13.82
N GLY A 233 26.57 -12.84 14.15
CA GLY A 233 27.06 -13.48 15.36
C GLY A 233 26.46 -12.87 16.63
N TYR A 234 27.24 -12.89 17.72
CA TYR A 234 26.79 -12.50 19.06
C TYR A 234 26.76 -10.98 19.31
N THR A 235 27.46 -10.22 18.47
CA THR A 235 27.64 -8.77 18.60
C THR A 235 27.26 -8.10 17.28
N PRO A 236 26.21 -7.28 17.24
CA PRO A 236 25.81 -6.60 16.01
C PRO A 236 26.90 -5.65 15.51
N LYS A 237 27.13 -5.69 14.20
CA LYS A 237 28.11 -4.86 13.48
C LYS A 237 27.62 -4.66 12.04
N PRO A 238 27.94 -3.52 11.40
CA PRO A 238 27.45 -3.21 10.07
C PRO A 238 28.07 -4.06 8.95
N GLY A 239 29.28 -4.61 9.16
CA GLY A 239 30.04 -5.36 8.14
C GLY A 239 29.24 -6.44 7.40
N PRO A 240 28.63 -7.42 8.09
CA PRO A 240 27.85 -8.48 7.44
C PRO A 240 26.65 -7.97 6.63
N LEU A 241 26.00 -6.89 7.08
CA LEU A 241 24.92 -6.26 6.31
C LEU A 241 25.49 -5.61 5.05
N ILE A 242 26.60 -4.86 5.18
CA ILE A 242 27.26 -4.19 4.06
C ILE A 242 27.74 -5.21 3.03
N GLU A 243 28.33 -6.33 3.46
CA GLU A 243 28.78 -7.42 2.58
C GLU A 243 27.66 -7.98 1.69
N GLU A 244 26.44 -8.07 2.24
CA GLU A 244 25.26 -8.48 1.48
C GLU A 244 24.70 -7.34 0.61
N ALA A 245 24.70 -6.11 1.12
CA ALA A 245 24.15 -4.95 0.43
C ALA A 245 25.01 -4.47 -0.75
N ILE A 246 26.33 -4.68 -0.76
CA ILE A 246 27.21 -4.21 -1.86
C ILE A 246 27.17 -5.11 -3.11
N LYS A 247 26.43 -6.22 -3.06
CA LYS A 247 26.37 -7.17 -4.18
C LYS A 247 25.73 -6.48 -5.40
N PRO A 248 26.23 -6.69 -6.63
CA PRO A 248 25.86 -5.90 -7.80
C PRO A 248 24.46 -6.22 -8.36
N GLU A 249 23.86 -7.31 -7.92
CA GLU A 249 22.54 -7.77 -8.36
C GLU A 249 21.44 -6.98 -7.65
N PRO A 250 20.42 -6.51 -8.40
CA PRO A 250 19.23 -5.91 -7.79
C PRO A 250 18.55 -6.87 -6.83
N GLY A 251 18.15 -6.36 -5.67
CA GLY A 251 17.59 -7.15 -4.59
C GLY A 251 16.60 -6.36 -3.74
N LEU A 252 15.89 -7.09 -2.90
CA LEU A 252 15.14 -6.53 -1.78
C LEU A 252 15.97 -6.67 -0.51
N LEU A 253 16.12 -5.60 0.25
CA LEU A 253 16.69 -5.62 1.60
C LEU A 253 15.63 -5.17 2.60
N PHE A 254 15.32 -6.01 3.58
CA PHE A 254 14.50 -5.67 4.73
C PHE A 254 15.33 -5.66 6.01
N THR A 255 15.33 -4.52 6.72
CA THR A 255 16.07 -4.36 7.98
C THR A 255 15.15 -3.99 9.14
N ILE A 256 15.44 -4.52 10.33
CA ILE A 256 14.85 -4.11 11.62
C ILE A 256 15.99 -3.61 12.53
N SER A 257 15.86 -2.39 13.05
CA SER A 257 16.84 -1.78 13.95
C SER A 257 16.23 -0.64 14.76
N HIS A 258 17.00 -0.05 15.68
CA HIS A 258 16.70 1.29 16.16
C HIS A 258 17.22 2.34 15.18
N GLY A 259 16.47 3.43 15.04
CA GLY A 259 17.00 4.65 14.44
C GLY A 259 17.60 5.54 15.53
N ALA A 260 18.67 6.25 15.21
CA ALA A 260 19.23 7.23 16.13
C ALA A 260 18.21 8.34 16.44
N GLY A 261 17.97 8.58 17.73
CA GLY A 261 17.25 9.77 18.23
C GLY A 261 18.20 10.70 18.96
N ALA A 262 17.65 11.68 19.68
CA ALA A 262 18.43 12.68 20.38
C ALA A 262 19.44 12.08 21.38
N PRO A 263 20.70 12.56 21.40
CA PRO A 263 21.63 12.27 22.49
C PRO A 263 21.06 12.71 23.84
N ARG A 264 21.51 12.10 24.93
CA ARG A 264 21.04 12.46 26.30
C ARG A 264 21.24 13.93 26.68
N ARG A 265 22.21 14.61 26.06
CA ARG A 265 22.48 16.04 26.28
C ARG A 265 21.80 16.94 25.22
N GLY A 266 20.91 16.37 24.41
CA GLY A 266 20.38 17.01 23.21
C GLY A 266 21.38 17.03 22.06
N TRP A 267 20.89 17.45 20.90
CA TRP A 267 21.71 17.72 19.73
C TRP A 267 22.56 18.98 19.95
N SER A 268 23.80 18.99 19.44
CA SER A 268 24.66 20.18 19.51
C SER A 268 24.21 21.28 18.55
N SER A 269 23.53 20.91 17.46
CA SER A 269 23.00 21.80 16.43
C SER A 269 21.92 21.10 15.61
N ALA A 270 21.08 21.88 14.91
CA ALA A 270 20.12 21.34 13.93
C ALA A 270 20.81 20.60 12.78
N ALA A 271 22.03 21.00 12.40
CA ALA A 271 22.81 20.32 11.36
C ALA A 271 23.20 18.90 11.79
N GLN A 272 23.73 18.74 13.01
CA GLN A 272 24.07 17.42 13.56
C GLN A 272 22.83 16.51 13.64
N MET A 273 21.69 17.07 14.03
CA MET A 273 20.42 16.33 14.06
C MET A 273 20.03 15.81 12.67
N ARG A 274 20.05 16.67 11.64
CA ARG A 274 19.71 16.27 10.26
C ARG A 274 20.66 15.24 9.68
N GLU A 275 21.92 15.27 10.10
CA GLU A 275 22.95 14.33 9.67
C GLU A 275 22.81 12.94 10.30
N LEU A 276 22.45 12.87 11.59
CA LEU A 276 22.54 11.64 12.37
C LEU A 276 21.20 10.99 12.72
N GLN A 277 20.12 11.77 12.85
CA GLN A 277 18.82 11.25 13.27
C GLN A 277 18.25 10.30 12.20
N GLY A 278 17.69 9.18 12.67
CA GLY A 278 17.20 8.09 11.81
C GLY A 278 18.29 7.14 11.31
N GLY A 279 19.58 7.41 11.61
CA GLY A 279 20.67 6.50 11.28
C GLY A 279 20.47 5.10 11.89
N MET A 280 20.85 4.06 11.17
CA MET A 280 20.63 2.67 11.59
C MET A 280 21.61 2.27 12.69
N SER A 281 21.10 2.02 13.90
CA SER A 281 21.92 1.68 15.06
C SER A 281 22.25 0.19 15.08
N PHE A 282 23.52 -0.14 15.31
CA PHE A 282 24.02 -1.49 15.58
C PHE A 282 24.29 -1.72 17.08
N GLY A 283 23.60 -0.97 17.94
CA GLY A 283 23.81 -0.98 19.38
C GLY A 283 25.16 -0.40 19.81
N ARG A 284 25.44 -0.47 21.11
CA ARG A 284 26.60 0.21 21.73
C ARG A 284 27.95 -0.18 21.14
N SER A 285 28.10 -1.44 20.73
CA SER A 285 29.34 -2.00 20.19
C SER A 285 29.49 -1.86 18.67
N GLY A 286 28.37 -1.80 17.94
CA GLY A 286 28.36 -1.78 16.48
C GLY A 286 28.35 -0.38 15.87
N GLY A 287 28.01 0.64 16.66
CA GLY A 287 27.97 2.03 16.22
C GLY A 287 26.72 2.38 15.42
N LEU A 288 26.83 3.42 14.60
CA LEU A 288 25.74 3.98 13.81
C LEU A 288 26.13 3.95 12.33
N LEU A 289 25.23 3.44 11.48
CA LEU A 289 25.34 3.56 10.04
C LEU A 289 24.62 4.84 9.60
N THR A 290 25.40 5.85 9.20
CA THR A 290 24.94 7.20 8.84
C THR A 290 24.86 7.39 7.33
N GLY A 291 24.21 8.48 6.89
CA GLY A 291 24.22 8.89 5.48
C GLY A 291 25.63 9.14 4.97
N GLU A 292 26.47 9.83 5.76
CA GLU A 292 27.89 10.08 5.44
C GLU A 292 28.66 8.76 5.18
N ALA A 293 28.44 7.74 6.01
CA ALA A 293 29.10 6.45 5.86
C ALA A 293 28.73 5.71 4.56
N LEU A 294 27.56 6.02 3.98
CA LEU A 294 27.02 5.40 2.76
C LEU A 294 27.15 6.29 1.51
N ALA A 295 27.39 7.59 1.66
CA ALA A 295 27.43 8.55 0.58
C ALA A 295 28.45 8.15 -0.50
N GLY A 296 27.98 8.09 -1.75
CA GLY A 296 28.80 7.72 -2.92
C GLY A 296 29.31 6.28 -2.95
N ARG A 297 28.86 5.41 -2.03
CA ARG A 297 29.24 4.00 -1.99
C ARG A 297 28.17 3.13 -2.64
N ALA A 298 28.58 1.96 -3.12
CA ALA A 298 27.63 0.93 -3.53
C ALA A 298 26.84 0.45 -2.30
N PHE A 299 25.52 0.39 -2.43
CA PHE A 299 24.63 -0.15 -1.43
C PHE A 299 23.29 -0.46 -2.08
N MET A 300 22.89 -1.72 -2.13
CA MET A 300 21.72 -2.22 -2.86
C MET A 300 21.61 -1.69 -4.31
N PRO A 301 22.63 -1.86 -5.19
CA PRO A 301 22.58 -1.36 -6.56
C PRO A 301 21.31 -1.79 -7.31
N GLY A 302 20.49 -0.83 -7.72
CA GLY A 302 19.23 -1.10 -8.44
C GLY A 302 18.12 -1.76 -7.60
N GLY A 303 18.37 -2.00 -6.31
CA GLY A 303 17.45 -2.69 -5.42
C GLY A 303 16.43 -1.78 -4.74
N VAL A 304 15.76 -2.34 -3.73
CA VAL A 304 14.87 -1.62 -2.82
C VAL A 304 15.30 -1.91 -1.38
N TRP A 305 15.39 -0.87 -0.55
CA TRP A 305 15.65 -1.03 0.87
C TRP A 305 14.43 -0.62 1.70
N PHE A 306 13.84 -1.58 2.39
CA PHE A 306 12.83 -1.35 3.41
C PHE A 306 13.50 -1.37 4.79
N MET A 307 13.50 -0.24 5.50
CA MET A 307 14.03 -0.12 6.86
C MET A 307 12.93 0.16 7.89
N LEU A 308 12.74 -0.77 8.81
CA LEU A 308 11.94 -0.56 10.03
C LEU A 308 12.83 -0.04 11.15
N ALA A 309 12.75 1.29 11.38
CA ALA A 309 13.43 2.02 12.43
C ALA A 309 12.77 3.38 12.66
N CYS A 310 12.72 3.87 13.91
CA CYS A 310 12.25 5.23 14.20
C CYS A 310 13.05 6.27 13.41
N PHE A 311 12.36 7.28 12.86
CA PHE A 311 12.93 8.35 12.06
C PHE A 311 13.71 7.91 10.81
N GLY A 312 13.62 6.63 10.42
CA GLY A 312 14.45 6.04 9.37
C GLY A 312 14.27 6.65 7.98
N ALA A 313 13.07 7.17 7.69
CA ALA A 313 12.79 7.94 6.48
C ALA A 313 12.76 9.46 6.74
N GLY A 314 12.45 9.89 7.96
CA GLY A 314 12.44 11.31 8.30
C GLY A 314 11.92 11.64 9.68
N THR A 315 11.99 12.92 10.01
CA THR A 315 11.56 13.48 11.29
C THR A 315 10.49 14.54 11.05
N PRO A 316 9.29 14.41 11.65
CA PRO A 316 8.26 15.43 11.54
C PRO A 316 8.55 16.65 12.42
N ALA A 317 7.81 17.73 12.22
CA ALA A 317 7.90 18.92 13.06
C ALA A 317 7.35 18.62 14.47
N THR A 318 6.28 17.83 14.52
CA THR A 318 5.58 17.41 15.73
C THR A 318 5.27 15.93 15.65
N SER A 319 5.41 15.19 16.74
CA SER A 319 5.04 13.77 16.78
C SER A 319 3.57 13.59 17.09
N LYS A 320 2.89 12.68 16.38
CA LYS A 320 1.50 12.30 16.73
C LYS A 320 1.43 11.57 18.08
N TYR A 321 2.54 10.97 18.49
CA TYR A 321 2.67 10.25 19.76
C TYR A 321 2.98 11.14 20.94
N GLU A 322 3.41 12.39 20.73
CA GLU A 322 3.83 13.29 21.80
C GLU A 322 2.70 13.55 22.83
N PRO A 323 1.45 13.89 22.44
CA PRO A 323 0.36 14.04 23.41
C PRO A 323 0.07 12.75 24.16
N TRP A 324 0.08 11.61 23.47
CA TRP A 324 -0.16 10.29 24.07
C TRP A 324 0.92 9.92 25.10
N LEU A 325 2.19 10.16 24.76
CA LEU A 325 3.33 9.93 25.66
C LEU A 325 3.26 10.84 26.89
N ARG A 326 2.91 12.12 26.72
CA ARG A 326 2.73 13.05 27.85
C ARG A 326 1.63 12.57 28.80
N ASN A 327 0.47 12.20 28.26
CA ASN A 327 -0.65 11.68 29.05
C ASN A 327 -0.27 10.40 29.82
N LEU A 328 0.51 9.50 29.21
CA LEU A 328 1.02 8.30 29.90
C LEU A 328 1.96 8.62 31.07
N GLY A 329 2.81 9.65 30.91
CA GLY A 329 3.69 10.14 31.97
C GLY A 329 2.92 10.75 33.13
N GLU A 330 1.96 11.63 32.82
CA GLU A 330 1.10 12.29 33.80
C GLU A 330 0.24 11.29 34.59
N ALA A 331 -0.24 10.23 33.93
CA ALA A 331 -0.99 9.15 34.56
C ALA A 331 -0.11 8.18 35.38
N GLY A 332 1.22 8.37 35.39
CA GLY A 332 2.15 7.49 36.11
C GLY A 332 2.28 6.08 35.51
N HIS A 333 1.77 5.86 34.30
CA HIS A 333 1.82 4.57 33.60
C HIS A 333 3.11 4.36 32.80
N PHE A 334 3.95 5.40 32.70
CA PHE A 334 5.26 5.31 32.07
C PHE A 334 6.31 6.10 32.85
N HIS A 335 7.36 5.42 33.29
CA HIS A 335 8.49 6.02 34.04
C HIS A 335 9.75 6.21 33.18
N GLY A 336 9.64 6.01 31.86
CA GLY A 336 10.74 6.27 30.94
C GLY A 336 10.90 7.75 30.62
N PRO A 337 12.01 8.16 29.97
CA PRO A 337 12.30 9.56 29.70
C PRO A 337 11.49 10.07 28.50
N ILE A 338 10.22 10.41 28.71
CA ILE A 338 9.34 11.04 27.70
C ILE A 338 10.02 12.27 27.09
N ASP A 339 10.70 13.06 27.92
CA ASP A 339 11.48 14.22 27.50
C ASP A 339 12.56 13.87 26.47
N SER A 340 13.16 12.67 26.54
CA SER A 340 14.18 12.24 25.56
C SER A 340 13.56 11.88 24.20
N VAL A 341 12.32 11.38 24.19
CA VAL A 341 11.58 11.15 22.94
C VAL A 341 11.20 12.49 22.31
N CYS A 342 10.67 13.42 23.11
CA CYS A 342 10.32 14.77 22.65
C CYS A 342 11.56 15.57 22.22
N ALA A 343 12.72 15.37 22.86
CA ALA A 343 14.00 15.98 22.48
C ALA A 343 14.50 15.56 21.09
N SER A 344 13.91 14.51 20.50
CA SER A 344 14.20 14.08 19.13
C SER A 344 13.38 14.86 18.07
N LEU A 345 12.53 15.80 18.47
CA LEU A 345 11.84 16.71 17.55
C LEU A 345 12.67 17.96 17.26
N PRO A 346 12.60 18.51 16.04
CA PRO A 346 13.44 19.62 15.62
C PRO A 346 13.06 20.90 16.37
N ALA A 347 14.00 21.46 17.14
CA ALA A 347 13.75 22.67 17.94
C ALA A 347 13.47 23.92 17.10
N ASP A 348 13.91 23.94 15.83
CA ASP A 348 13.59 25.00 14.87
C ASP A 348 12.24 24.77 14.15
N GLY A 349 11.51 23.71 14.52
CA GLY A 349 10.23 23.32 13.94
C GLY A 349 10.33 22.88 12.48
N ARG A 350 11.54 22.62 11.96
CA ARG A 350 11.74 22.25 10.56
C ARG A 350 11.82 20.73 10.40
N PRO A 351 10.79 20.07 9.84
CA PRO A 351 10.84 18.63 9.55
C PRO A 351 11.85 18.35 8.43
N PHE A 352 12.35 17.11 8.36
CA PHE A 352 13.32 16.71 7.34
C PHE A 352 13.31 15.20 7.05
N THR A 353 13.62 14.83 5.81
CA THR A 353 13.94 13.48 5.36
C THR A 353 15.33 13.09 5.86
N ALA A 354 15.47 11.86 6.36
CA ALA A 354 16.69 11.38 7.01
C ALA A 354 17.90 11.31 6.04
N ALA A 355 19.12 11.51 6.55
CA ALA A 355 20.33 11.52 5.72
C ALA A 355 20.67 10.17 5.08
N VAL A 356 20.32 9.05 5.73
CA VAL A 356 20.57 7.69 5.21
C VAL A 356 19.89 7.45 3.86
N PRO A 357 18.55 7.59 3.73
CA PRO A 357 17.89 7.41 2.44
C PRO A 357 18.35 8.42 1.39
N LYS A 358 18.61 9.69 1.76
CA LYS A 358 19.18 10.68 0.84
C LYS A 358 20.49 10.19 0.23
N ALA A 359 21.42 9.73 1.05
CA ALA A 359 22.74 9.30 0.61
C ALA A 359 22.68 8.08 -0.32
N VAL A 360 21.90 7.05 0.02
CA VAL A 360 21.82 5.84 -0.81
C VAL A 360 21.02 6.10 -2.09
N LEU A 361 19.96 6.90 -2.05
CA LEU A 361 19.19 7.23 -3.25
C LEU A 361 19.96 8.15 -4.20
N ALA A 362 20.84 9.02 -3.71
CA ALA A 362 21.71 9.83 -4.56
C ALA A 362 22.88 9.01 -5.18
N SER A 363 23.32 7.96 -4.50
CA SER A 363 24.45 7.12 -4.97
C SER A 363 24.15 6.46 -6.32
N ALA A 364 25.11 6.52 -7.25
CA ALA A 364 25.00 5.89 -8.56
C ALA A 364 24.79 4.36 -8.46
N ASP A 365 25.41 3.70 -7.48
CA ASP A 365 25.26 2.27 -7.19
C ASP A 365 24.37 2.03 -5.97
N GLY A 366 23.38 2.89 -5.78
CA GLY A 366 22.38 2.82 -4.72
C GLY A 366 21.08 2.09 -5.12
N PRO A 367 20.10 1.97 -4.20
CA PRO A 367 18.77 1.46 -4.52
C PRO A 367 17.98 2.46 -5.38
N LEU A 368 16.93 1.96 -6.04
CA LEU A 368 15.94 2.77 -6.76
C LEU A 368 14.87 3.33 -5.83
N ALA A 369 14.61 2.66 -4.71
CA ALA A 369 13.65 3.08 -3.72
C ALA A 369 14.05 2.73 -2.29
N PHE A 370 13.59 3.54 -1.36
CA PHE A 370 13.72 3.33 0.07
C PHE A 370 12.33 3.45 0.72
N ILE A 371 11.97 2.48 1.56
CA ILE A 371 10.75 2.51 2.36
C ILE A 371 11.16 2.58 3.82
N GLY A 372 10.61 3.52 4.57
CA GLY A 372 10.92 3.65 5.98
C GLY A 372 9.92 4.51 6.72
N HIS A 373 10.20 4.78 7.99
CA HIS A 373 9.27 5.42 8.90
C HIS A 373 9.61 6.89 9.14
N VAL A 374 8.62 7.77 9.03
CA VAL A 374 8.65 9.16 9.49
C VAL A 374 8.02 9.19 10.88
N ASP A 375 8.75 9.74 11.86
CA ASP A 375 8.41 9.71 13.29
C ASP A 375 8.81 8.38 13.99
N LEU A 376 8.24 8.11 15.16
CA LEU A 376 8.46 6.90 15.95
C LEU A 376 7.80 5.67 15.29
N ALA A 377 8.59 4.62 15.11
CA ALA A 377 8.12 3.31 14.66
C ALA A 377 7.82 2.41 15.87
N TRP A 378 6.64 1.80 15.87
CA TRP A 378 6.18 0.91 16.93
C TRP A 378 6.01 -0.53 16.41
N THR A 379 5.63 -1.45 17.31
CA THR A 379 5.39 -2.84 16.92
C THR A 379 4.01 -3.07 16.31
N TYR A 380 3.14 -2.06 16.28
CA TYR A 380 1.72 -2.22 15.94
C TYR A 380 1.49 -2.58 14.46
N SER A 381 2.34 -2.07 13.58
CA SER A 381 2.33 -2.39 12.15
C SER A 381 2.48 -3.89 11.87
N PHE A 382 3.09 -4.67 12.77
CA PHE A 382 3.22 -6.12 12.65
C PHE A 382 2.67 -6.92 13.85
N ARG A 383 2.07 -6.27 14.85
CA ARG A 383 1.43 -6.92 16.01
C ARG A 383 0.11 -6.24 16.31
N GLU A 384 -0.99 -6.96 16.14
CA GLU A 384 -2.31 -6.54 16.59
C GLU A 384 -2.44 -6.81 18.08
N LEU A 385 -2.88 -5.80 18.83
CA LEU A 385 -2.98 -5.82 20.30
C LEU A 385 -4.40 -5.51 20.79
N ASP A 386 -5.35 -5.39 19.86
CA ASP A 386 -6.71 -4.92 20.09
C ASP A 386 -7.73 -6.06 20.35
N GLY A 387 -7.25 -7.31 20.41
CA GLY A 387 -8.02 -8.48 20.85
C GLY A 387 -7.54 -9.07 22.18
N GLU A 388 -8.12 -10.19 22.60
CA GLU A 388 -7.77 -10.84 23.89
C GLU A 388 -6.29 -11.25 24.00
N ARG A 389 -5.64 -11.53 22.87
CA ARG A 389 -4.23 -11.92 22.80
C ARG A 389 -3.55 -11.20 21.65
N PRO A 390 -2.26 -10.82 21.80
CA PRO A 390 -1.47 -10.30 20.70
C PRO A 390 -1.42 -11.28 19.52
N VAL A 391 -1.65 -10.77 18.31
CA VAL A 391 -1.55 -11.54 17.06
C VAL A 391 -0.46 -10.94 16.19
N ASP A 392 0.52 -11.75 15.83
CA ASP A 392 1.60 -11.34 14.94
C ASP A 392 1.11 -11.36 13.49
N ARG A 393 1.40 -10.28 12.74
CA ARG A 393 0.92 -10.01 11.38
C ARG A 393 2.08 -9.71 10.41
N PRO A 394 3.03 -10.65 10.21
CA PRO A 394 4.15 -10.44 9.29
C PRO A 394 3.71 -10.27 7.83
N ASN A 395 2.54 -10.79 7.45
CA ASN A 395 2.01 -10.72 6.08
C ASN A 395 1.87 -9.31 5.53
N ARG A 396 1.57 -8.32 6.39
CA ARG A 396 1.46 -6.91 5.95
C ARG A 396 2.74 -6.41 5.27
N PHE A 397 3.89 -6.94 5.68
CA PHE A 397 5.19 -6.64 5.07
C PHE A 397 5.52 -7.60 3.92
N LEU A 398 5.19 -8.88 4.06
CA LEU A 398 5.43 -9.86 2.99
C LEU A 398 4.64 -9.56 1.72
N ASP A 399 3.43 -9.00 1.83
CA ASP A 399 2.63 -8.61 0.66
C ASP A 399 3.37 -7.54 -0.17
N VAL A 400 3.97 -6.55 0.50
CA VAL A 400 4.86 -5.56 -0.14
C VAL A 400 6.05 -6.26 -0.80
N PHE A 401 6.74 -7.14 -0.08
CA PHE A 401 7.94 -7.82 -0.58
C PHE A 401 7.63 -8.70 -1.80
N SER A 402 6.50 -9.39 -1.77
CA SER A 402 6.06 -10.27 -2.85
C SER A 402 5.75 -9.46 -4.10
N GLY A 403 5.08 -8.31 -3.98
CA GLY A 403 4.85 -7.40 -5.11
C GLY A 403 6.16 -6.89 -5.71
N LEU A 404 7.09 -6.42 -4.88
CA LEU A 404 8.41 -5.96 -5.34
C LEU A 404 9.16 -7.05 -6.12
N LEU A 405 9.20 -8.27 -5.60
CA LEU A 405 9.89 -9.41 -6.23
C LEU A 405 9.21 -9.87 -7.53
N ARG A 406 7.89 -9.65 -7.69
CA ARG A 406 7.14 -9.87 -8.94
C ARG A 406 7.40 -8.79 -10.00
N ARG A 407 8.28 -7.81 -9.72
CA ARG A 407 8.46 -6.57 -10.49
C ARG A 407 7.22 -5.67 -10.52
N ASP A 408 6.36 -5.71 -9.51
CA ASP A 408 5.37 -4.64 -9.39
C ASP A 408 6.09 -3.30 -9.19
N ARG A 409 5.50 -2.23 -9.69
CA ARG A 409 6.00 -0.87 -9.45
C ARG A 409 6.01 -0.62 -7.94
N VAL A 410 7.07 0.01 -7.44
CA VAL A 410 7.32 0.12 -5.99
C VAL A 410 6.13 0.77 -5.27
N GLY A 411 5.50 1.78 -5.89
CA GLY A 411 4.31 2.42 -5.34
C GLY A 411 3.09 1.49 -5.25
N VAL A 412 2.92 0.57 -6.19
CA VAL A 412 1.85 -0.46 -6.17
C VAL A 412 2.09 -1.43 -5.02
N ALA A 413 3.30 -1.96 -4.91
CA ALA A 413 3.67 -2.86 -3.82
C ALA A 413 3.54 -2.18 -2.45
N PHE A 414 3.96 -0.92 -2.34
CA PHE A 414 3.87 -0.12 -1.11
C PHE A 414 2.42 0.15 -0.69
N ARG A 415 1.47 0.23 -1.64
CA ARG A 415 0.05 0.46 -1.35
C ARG A 415 -0.55 -0.60 -0.42
N GLU A 416 -0.01 -1.80 -0.34
CA GLU A 416 -0.51 -2.83 0.60
C GLU A 416 -0.47 -2.36 2.06
N LEU A 417 0.54 -1.60 2.47
CA LEU A 417 0.56 -0.99 3.80
C LEU A 417 -0.53 0.10 3.95
N MET A 418 -0.75 0.88 2.90
CA MET A 418 -1.79 1.92 2.89
C MET A 418 -3.20 1.33 2.92
N ARG A 419 -3.41 0.16 2.32
CA ARG A 419 -4.65 -0.62 2.44
C ARG A 419 -4.93 -1.00 3.89
N HIS A 420 -3.90 -1.48 4.61
CA HIS A 420 -4.03 -1.78 6.04
C HIS A 420 -4.27 -0.52 6.88
N TYR A 421 -3.65 0.61 6.53
CA TYR A 421 -3.92 1.89 7.17
C TYR A 421 -5.39 2.31 6.98
N GLY A 422 -5.93 2.17 5.77
CA GLY A 422 -7.34 2.43 5.48
C GLY A 422 -8.28 1.56 6.30
N ALA A 423 -8.00 0.25 6.39
CA ALA A 423 -8.77 -0.68 7.21
C ALA A 423 -8.77 -0.29 8.70
N ALA A 424 -7.60 0.02 9.26
CA ALA A 424 -7.49 0.47 10.66
C ALA A 424 -8.23 1.80 10.90
N ASN A 425 -8.26 2.70 9.91
CA ASN A 425 -9.00 3.95 10.00
C ASN A 425 -10.52 3.74 9.98
N THR A 426 -11.01 2.85 9.12
CA THR A 426 -12.43 2.44 9.09
C THR A 426 -12.83 1.83 10.44
N GLU A 427 -12.06 0.85 10.93
CA GLU A 427 -12.37 0.17 12.18
C GLU A 427 -12.37 1.11 13.40
N LEU A 428 -11.39 2.01 13.48
CA LEU A 428 -11.33 3.03 14.53
C LEU A 428 -12.55 3.95 14.50
N THR A 429 -12.96 4.41 13.31
CA THR A 429 -14.09 5.33 13.15
C THR A 429 -15.40 4.62 13.49
N SER A 430 -15.60 3.40 13.00
CA SER A 430 -16.79 2.59 13.32
C SER A 430 -16.91 2.29 14.82
N LEU A 431 -15.79 2.04 15.51
CA LEU A 431 -15.78 1.88 16.97
C LEU A 431 -16.25 3.16 17.69
N ILE A 432 -15.77 4.32 17.24
CA ILE A 432 -16.18 5.62 17.81
C ILE A 432 -17.68 5.87 17.57
N GLU A 433 -18.17 5.64 16.36
CA GLU A 433 -19.56 5.86 15.97
C GLU A 433 -20.55 4.92 16.66
N SER A 434 -20.13 3.68 16.93
CA SER A 434 -20.97 2.70 17.64
C SER A 434 -21.36 3.13 19.06
N GLY A 435 -20.66 4.11 19.64
CA GLY A 435 -20.84 4.52 21.03
C GLY A 435 -20.36 3.49 22.05
N VAL A 436 -19.79 2.35 21.62
CA VAL A 436 -19.20 1.36 22.52
C VAL A 436 -17.97 1.96 23.19
N ASP A 437 -18.01 1.99 24.52
CA ASP A 437 -16.93 2.54 25.34
C ASP A 437 -15.81 1.50 25.57
N ASP A 438 -15.11 1.14 24.51
CA ASP A 438 -13.89 0.32 24.55
C ASP A 438 -12.65 1.19 24.34
N VAL A 439 -12.23 1.87 25.41
CA VAL A 439 -11.10 2.81 25.41
C VAL A 439 -9.78 2.10 25.07
N GLN A 440 -9.60 0.85 25.50
CA GLN A 440 -8.37 0.10 25.25
C GLN A 440 -8.24 -0.26 23.78
N ARG A 441 -9.28 -0.86 23.19
CA ARG A 441 -9.31 -1.18 21.76
C ARG A 441 -9.13 0.06 20.91
N ARG A 442 -9.81 1.17 21.27
CA ARG A 442 -9.64 2.47 20.60
C ARG A 442 -8.18 2.94 20.63
N GLY A 443 -7.51 2.81 21.76
CA GLY A 443 -6.09 3.14 21.89
C GLY A 443 -5.19 2.28 21.00
N HIS A 444 -5.43 0.96 20.95
CA HIS A 444 -4.66 0.04 20.10
C HIS A 444 -4.88 0.29 18.60
N LEU A 445 -6.12 0.54 18.18
CA LEU A 445 -6.44 0.91 16.80
C LEU A 445 -5.83 2.26 16.41
N TRP A 446 -5.83 3.25 17.31
CA TRP A 446 -5.16 4.53 17.09
C TRP A 446 -3.65 4.35 16.91
N MET A 447 -3.01 3.52 17.73
CA MET A 447 -1.58 3.20 17.58
C MET A 447 -1.28 2.49 16.27
N LEU A 448 -2.07 1.46 15.91
CA LEU A 448 -1.96 0.75 14.64
C LEU A 448 -2.08 1.69 13.43
N ARG A 449 -3.12 2.52 13.43
CA ARG A 449 -3.35 3.51 12.37
C ARG A 449 -2.15 4.43 12.21
N ASN A 450 -1.64 5.02 13.30
CA ASN A 450 -0.54 5.98 13.20
C ASN A 450 0.80 5.32 12.85
N ASP A 451 1.03 4.09 13.31
CA ASP A 451 2.25 3.36 12.98
C ASP A 451 2.29 3.00 11.49
N LEU A 452 1.17 2.56 10.92
CA LEU A 452 1.04 2.31 9.48
C LEU A 452 1.16 3.60 8.65
N ALA A 453 0.55 4.70 9.11
CA ALA A 453 0.63 6.01 8.45
C ALA A 453 2.04 6.62 8.46
N GLY A 454 2.92 6.15 9.33
CA GLY A 454 4.29 6.64 9.42
C GLY A 454 5.21 6.11 8.33
N TYR A 455 4.83 5.01 7.64
CA TYR A 455 5.62 4.53 6.51
C TYR A 455 5.48 5.45 5.30
N VAL A 456 6.60 5.73 4.65
CA VAL A 456 6.66 6.49 3.40
C VAL A 456 7.57 5.80 2.39
N LEU A 457 7.28 6.03 1.11
CA LEU A 457 8.13 5.66 -0.01
C LEU A 457 8.96 6.86 -0.46
N LEU A 458 10.28 6.67 -0.53
CA LEU A 458 11.26 7.59 -1.10
C LEU A 458 11.82 6.98 -2.40
N GLY A 459 11.78 7.74 -3.48
CA GLY A 459 11.99 7.27 -4.85
C GLY A 459 10.79 7.52 -5.75
N ASP A 460 10.95 7.29 -7.06
CA ASP A 460 9.87 7.30 -8.03
C ASP A 460 8.92 6.10 -7.78
N PRO A 461 7.62 6.33 -7.53
CA PRO A 461 6.66 5.25 -7.28
C PRO A 461 6.47 4.32 -8.49
N ALA A 462 6.84 4.77 -9.70
CA ALA A 462 6.78 3.96 -10.90
C ALA A 462 8.02 3.07 -11.13
N ALA A 463 9.09 3.23 -10.33
CA ALA A 463 10.28 2.36 -10.43
C ALA A 463 9.91 0.89 -10.18
N GLN A 464 10.69 -0.04 -10.76
CA GLN A 464 10.54 -1.49 -10.58
C GLN A 464 11.90 -2.09 -10.26
N LEU A 465 11.93 -3.29 -9.65
CA LEU A 465 13.17 -4.06 -9.63
C LEU A 465 13.65 -4.31 -11.08
N PRO A 466 14.88 -3.89 -11.44
CA PRO A 466 15.38 -3.96 -12.79
C PRO A 466 15.98 -5.35 -13.06
N ILE A 467 15.13 -6.37 -13.01
CA ILE A 467 15.44 -7.77 -13.39
C ILE A 467 14.73 -8.09 -14.72
N GLN A 468 15.03 -9.20 -15.37
CA GLN A 468 14.33 -9.61 -16.60
C GLN A 468 12.84 -9.87 -16.33
N PRO A 469 11.94 -9.56 -17.27
CA PRO A 469 10.54 -9.88 -17.09
C PRO A 469 10.41 -11.40 -17.02
N PRO A 470 9.54 -11.94 -16.15
CA PRO A 470 9.28 -13.36 -16.15
C PRO A 470 8.86 -13.78 -17.56
N ALA A 471 9.40 -14.90 -18.06
CA ALA A 471 8.94 -15.47 -19.31
C ALA A 471 7.41 -15.60 -19.24
N PRO A 472 6.67 -15.23 -20.30
CA PRO A 472 5.21 -15.32 -20.27
C PRO A 472 4.86 -16.75 -19.88
N ARG A 473 4.21 -16.90 -18.71
CA ARG A 473 3.61 -18.19 -18.32
C ARG A 473 2.75 -18.58 -19.52
N ARG A 474 3.08 -19.70 -20.18
CA ARG A 474 2.17 -20.31 -21.16
C ARG A 474 0.81 -20.30 -20.49
N ALA A 475 -0.13 -19.56 -21.08
CA ALA A 475 -1.48 -19.45 -20.54
C ALA A 475 -1.89 -20.87 -20.14
N SER A 476 -2.23 -21.04 -18.86
CA SER A 476 -2.91 -22.25 -18.40
C SER A 476 -3.99 -22.55 -19.44
N ALA A 477 -4.06 -23.80 -19.88
CA ALA A 477 -4.95 -24.25 -20.95
C ALA A 477 -6.28 -23.49 -20.91
N ASP A 478 -6.68 -22.97 -22.07
CA ASP A 478 -7.94 -22.24 -22.26
C ASP A 478 -9.04 -22.91 -21.41
N PRO A 479 -9.66 -22.22 -20.44
CA PRO A 479 -10.66 -22.82 -19.58
C PRO A 479 -11.80 -23.45 -20.39
N PHE A 480 -12.06 -22.96 -21.60
CA PHE A 480 -12.98 -23.60 -22.55
C PHE A 480 -12.43 -24.94 -23.06
N ALA A 481 -11.14 -25.03 -23.38
CA ALA A 481 -10.49 -26.27 -23.78
C ALA A 481 -10.41 -27.31 -22.64
N VAL A 482 -10.24 -26.88 -21.38
CA VAL A 482 -10.26 -27.76 -20.21
C VAL A 482 -11.66 -28.32 -19.95
N LEU A 483 -12.70 -27.55 -20.25
CA LEU A 483 -14.11 -27.95 -20.09
C LEU A 483 -14.70 -28.63 -21.34
N GLY A 484 -13.93 -28.83 -22.41
CA GLY A 484 -14.44 -29.38 -23.69
C GLY A 484 -15.46 -28.47 -24.39
N LEU A 485 -15.53 -27.19 -23.99
CA LEU A 485 -16.40 -26.18 -24.55
C LEU A 485 -15.68 -25.49 -25.70
N THR A 486 -16.40 -25.23 -26.80
CA THR A 486 -15.87 -24.38 -27.86
C THR A 486 -16.00 -22.93 -27.40
N ARG A 487 -14.90 -22.16 -27.51
CA ARG A 487 -14.91 -20.73 -27.25
C ARG A 487 -15.97 -20.08 -28.14
N PRO A 488 -16.98 -19.38 -27.60
CA PRO A 488 -17.93 -18.66 -28.43
C PRO A 488 -17.14 -17.70 -29.33
N ALA A 489 -17.35 -17.78 -30.64
CA ALA A 489 -16.74 -16.84 -31.56
C ALA A 489 -17.11 -15.43 -31.11
N ALA A 490 -16.10 -14.57 -30.90
CA ALA A 490 -16.33 -13.16 -30.65
C ALA A 490 -17.16 -12.63 -31.82
N GLN A 491 -18.43 -12.33 -31.56
CA GLN A 491 -19.29 -11.71 -32.54
C GLN A 491 -18.88 -10.24 -32.63
N ASP A 492 -17.98 -9.96 -33.57
CA ASP A 492 -17.92 -8.64 -34.19
C ASP A 492 -19.33 -8.32 -34.67
N SER A 493 -19.94 -7.28 -34.11
CA SER A 493 -21.29 -6.86 -34.48
C SER A 493 -21.30 -6.28 -35.89
N PRO A 494 -22.26 -6.69 -36.74
CA PRO A 494 -22.82 -5.77 -37.69
C PRO A 494 -24.35 -5.69 -37.58
N ALA A 495 -24.84 -4.50 -37.90
CA ALA A 495 -26.22 -4.09 -37.88
C ALA A 495 -27.19 -5.00 -38.67
N GLN A 496 -28.41 -5.12 -38.11
CA GLN A 496 -29.73 -5.29 -38.75
C GLN A 496 -29.84 -6.01 -40.11
N ARG A 497 -30.64 -7.09 -40.14
CA ARG A 497 -31.87 -7.19 -40.97
C ARG A 497 -32.66 -8.48 -40.68
N ALA A 498 -33.98 -8.33 -40.79
CA ALA A 498 -35.02 -9.33 -40.58
C ALA A 498 -35.04 -10.45 -41.63
N GLY A 499 -35.58 -11.62 -41.26
CA GLY A 499 -35.97 -12.70 -42.17
C GLY A 499 -36.33 -14.02 -41.48
N ASP A 500 -37.64 -14.32 -41.48
CA ASP A 500 -38.39 -15.58 -41.31
C ASP A 500 -37.70 -16.93 -40.97
N GLY A 501 -38.17 -17.54 -39.87
CA GLY A 501 -38.51 -18.97 -39.59
C GLY A 501 -37.58 -20.15 -39.99
N PRO A 502 -37.74 -21.37 -39.41
CA PRO A 502 -38.86 -21.86 -38.61
C PRO A 502 -38.49 -22.41 -37.22
N SER A 503 -39.53 -22.50 -36.39
CA SER A 503 -39.61 -23.18 -35.10
C SER A 503 -39.18 -24.66 -35.16
N VAL A 504 -38.33 -25.06 -34.21
CA VAL A 504 -38.37 -26.41 -33.63
C VAL A 504 -38.39 -26.25 -32.11
N ALA A 505 -39.56 -26.50 -31.55
CA ALA A 505 -39.79 -26.61 -30.12
C ALA A 505 -38.99 -27.79 -29.53
N GLY A 506 -38.32 -27.52 -28.41
CA GLY A 506 -37.84 -28.51 -27.46
C GLY A 506 -37.95 -27.88 -26.08
N GLU A 507 -39.11 -28.06 -25.45
CA GLU A 507 -39.36 -27.67 -24.06
C GLU A 507 -38.30 -28.29 -23.13
N LEU A 508 -37.59 -27.44 -22.39
CA LEU A 508 -36.87 -27.84 -21.18
C LEU A 508 -37.62 -27.20 -20.00
N ALA A 509 -38.16 -28.06 -19.15
CA ALA A 509 -38.93 -27.74 -17.96
C ALA A 509 -38.12 -26.90 -16.95
N PRO A 510 -38.77 -26.10 -16.09
CA PRO A 510 -38.09 -25.23 -15.13
C PRO A 510 -37.33 -26.08 -14.10
N VAL A 511 -36.01 -25.92 -14.07
CA VAL A 511 -35.17 -26.51 -13.02
C VAL A 511 -35.46 -25.79 -11.71
N ALA A 512 -35.72 -26.59 -10.67
CA ALA A 512 -36.02 -26.14 -9.32
C ALA A 512 -34.95 -25.19 -8.75
N ASP A 513 -35.36 -24.35 -7.81
CA ASP A 513 -34.50 -23.41 -7.08
C ASP A 513 -33.17 -24.08 -6.64
N PRO A 514 -32.00 -23.61 -7.14
CA PRO A 514 -30.70 -24.22 -6.86
C PRO A 514 -30.40 -24.33 -5.37
N GLU A 515 -30.80 -23.33 -4.56
CA GLU A 515 -30.54 -23.33 -3.12
C GLU A 515 -31.37 -24.40 -2.40
N ALA A 516 -32.62 -24.60 -2.84
CA ALA A 516 -33.48 -25.66 -2.32
C ALA A 516 -32.94 -27.06 -2.66
N LEU A 517 -32.38 -27.23 -3.87
CA LEU A 517 -31.77 -28.49 -4.30
C LEU A 517 -30.49 -28.80 -3.52
N GLU A 518 -29.61 -27.82 -3.31
CA GLU A 518 -28.39 -27.99 -2.50
C GLU A 518 -28.71 -28.35 -1.06
N ARG A 519 -29.70 -27.68 -0.45
CA ARG A 519 -30.17 -28.00 0.90
C ARG A 519 -30.74 -29.41 0.99
N ALA A 520 -31.52 -29.83 0.00
CA ALA A 520 -32.07 -31.18 -0.06
C ALA A 520 -30.96 -32.24 -0.17
N ILE A 521 -29.96 -32.02 -1.02
CA ILE A 521 -28.81 -32.93 -1.16
C ILE A 521 -28.00 -32.99 0.15
N GLY A 522 -27.80 -31.85 0.82
CA GLY A 522 -27.17 -31.81 2.14
C GLY A 522 -27.88 -32.70 3.17
N LEU A 523 -29.21 -32.60 3.25
CA LEU A 523 -30.03 -33.44 4.14
C LEU A 523 -29.99 -34.93 3.76
N TYR A 524 -29.92 -35.22 2.45
CA TYR A 524 -29.80 -36.59 1.95
C TYR A 524 -28.46 -37.24 2.34
N LEU A 525 -27.36 -36.49 2.29
CA LEU A 525 -26.03 -36.98 2.67
C LEU A 525 -25.87 -37.21 4.18
N VAL A 526 -26.64 -36.49 5.01
CA VAL A 526 -26.69 -36.71 6.47
C VAL A 526 -27.40 -38.02 6.83
N GLY A 527 -28.27 -38.54 5.95
CA GLY A 527 -28.84 -39.90 6.05
C GLY A 527 -29.93 -40.09 7.12
N GLU A 528 -30.36 -39.03 7.80
CA GLU A 528 -31.34 -39.10 8.90
C GLU A 528 -32.80 -39.02 8.45
N LEU A 529 -33.06 -38.63 7.19
CA LEU A 529 -34.40 -38.45 6.62
C LEU A 529 -34.56 -39.23 5.31
N GLY A 530 -35.76 -39.78 5.07
CA GLY A 530 -36.07 -40.43 3.80
C GLY A 530 -36.33 -39.42 2.67
N VAL A 531 -35.92 -39.75 1.44
CA VAL A 531 -35.98 -38.86 0.25
C VAL A 531 -37.33 -38.17 0.05
N ARG A 532 -38.45 -38.88 0.24
CA ARG A 532 -39.80 -38.27 0.11
C ARG A 532 -40.04 -37.11 1.08
N LYS A 533 -39.51 -37.21 2.30
CA LYS A 533 -39.68 -36.19 3.33
C LYS A 533 -38.77 -34.99 3.07
N ILE A 534 -37.54 -35.24 2.60
CA ILE A 534 -36.59 -34.19 2.19
C ILE A 534 -37.17 -33.34 1.07
N LEU A 535 -37.70 -33.97 0.01
CA LEU A 535 -38.28 -33.27 -1.13
C LEU A 535 -39.50 -32.41 -0.72
N ALA A 536 -40.33 -32.90 0.20
CA ALA A 536 -41.45 -32.14 0.74
C ALA A 536 -40.99 -30.95 1.61
N GLU A 537 -39.98 -31.12 2.46
CA GLU A 537 -39.45 -30.05 3.31
C GLU A 537 -38.73 -28.96 2.51
N CYS A 538 -38.10 -29.32 1.40
CA CYS A 538 -37.42 -28.38 0.50
C CYS A 538 -38.32 -27.86 -0.64
N ALA A 539 -39.61 -28.21 -0.64
CA ALA A 539 -40.58 -27.82 -1.68
C ALA A 539 -40.12 -28.13 -3.11
N LEU A 540 -39.47 -29.29 -3.30
CA LEU A 540 -38.96 -29.77 -4.60
C LEU A 540 -39.93 -30.80 -5.20
N ASP A 541 -40.45 -30.51 -6.39
CA ASP A 541 -41.29 -31.45 -7.16
C ASP A 541 -40.42 -32.35 -8.05
N LEU A 542 -39.57 -33.16 -7.42
CA LEU A 542 -38.68 -34.11 -8.10
C LEU A 542 -39.06 -35.55 -7.81
N GLY A 543 -38.83 -36.45 -8.78
CA GLY A 543 -38.94 -37.88 -8.54
C GLY A 543 -37.81 -38.38 -7.63
N ARG A 544 -38.07 -39.40 -6.80
CA ARG A 544 -37.04 -39.99 -5.92
C ARG A 544 -35.76 -40.36 -6.67
N ARG A 545 -35.89 -41.04 -7.80
CA ARG A 545 -34.77 -41.51 -8.62
C ARG A 545 -34.00 -40.35 -9.26
N GLU A 546 -34.72 -39.34 -9.72
CA GLU A 546 -34.14 -38.13 -10.31
C GLU A 546 -33.33 -37.33 -9.29
N PHE A 547 -33.86 -37.20 -8.06
CA PHE A 547 -33.14 -36.57 -6.96
C PHE A 547 -31.89 -37.36 -6.54
N GLU A 548 -31.98 -38.70 -6.44
CA GLU A 548 -30.83 -39.55 -6.11
C GLU A 548 -29.70 -39.42 -7.18
N GLU A 549 -30.05 -39.39 -8.47
CA GLU A 549 -29.10 -39.16 -9.56
C GLU A 549 -28.43 -37.77 -9.51
N LEU A 550 -29.16 -36.73 -9.10
CA LEU A 550 -28.61 -35.38 -8.90
C LEU A 550 -27.68 -35.32 -7.69
N ALA A 551 -28.03 -35.98 -6.59
CA ALA A 551 -27.19 -36.05 -5.40
C ALA A 551 -25.85 -36.76 -5.68
N GLU A 552 -25.88 -37.86 -6.45
CA GLU A 552 -24.66 -38.57 -6.86
C GLU A 552 -23.73 -37.68 -7.70
N ARG A 553 -24.29 -36.94 -8.67
CA ARG A 553 -23.52 -36.00 -9.50
C ARG A 553 -22.91 -34.88 -8.67
N TYR A 554 -23.66 -34.36 -7.70
CA TYR A 554 -23.20 -33.31 -6.80
C TYR A 554 -22.02 -33.77 -5.93
N VAL A 555 -22.11 -34.98 -5.35
CA VAL A 555 -21.01 -35.57 -4.57
C VAL A 555 -19.78 -35.81 -5.42
N ALA A 556 -19.94 -36.36 -6.63
CA ALA A 556 -18.83 -36.61 -7.54
C ALA A 556 -18.11 -35.30 -7.92
N ALA A 557 -18.87 -34.23 -8.20
CA ALA A 557 -18.31 -32.91 -8.47
C ALA A 557 -17.54 -32.34 -7.26
N GLY A 558 -18.10 -32.47 -6.05
CA GLY A 558 -17.43 -32.03 -4.82
C GLY A 558 -16.13 -32.79 -4.54
N ARG A 559 -16.11 -34.12 -4.75
CA ARG A 559 -14.88 -34.92 -4.59
C ARG A 559 -13.79 -34.54 -5.59
N ARG A 560 -14.15 -34.29 -6.85
CA ARG A 560 -13.21 -33.81 -7.88
C ARG A 560 -12.62 -32.45 -7.52
N ALA A 561 -13.43 -31.51 -7.02
CA ALA A 561 -12.95 -30.19 -6.59
C ALA A 561 -11.96 -30.27 -5.42
N LEU A 562 -12.09 -31.30 -4.57
CA LEU A 562 -11.18 -31.55 -3.44
C LEU A 562 -9.98 -32.44 -3.78
N GLY A 563 -9.83 -32.87 -5.04
CA GLY A 563 -8.74 -33.75 -5.47
C GLY A 563 -8.78 -35.16 -4.89
N LEU A 564 -9.95 -35.62 -4.44
CA LEU A 564 -10.15 -36.96 -3.89
C LEU A 564 -10.43 -37.97 -5.04
N PRO A 565 -9.90 -39.20 -4.98
CA PRO A 565 -10.15 -40.20 -6.02
C PRO A 565 -11.65 -40.60 -6.08
N GLU A 566 -12.14 -40.85 -7.30
CA GLU A 566 -13.45 -41.44 -7.55
C GLU A 566 -13.33 -42.96 -7.32
N ASP A 567 -14.01 -43.48 -6.30
CA ASP A 567 -14.17 -44.93 -6.07
C ASP A 567 -15.40 -45.45 -6.80
#